data_AF-A0A660MII5-F1
#
_entry.id   AF-A0A660MII5-F1
#
_cell.length_a   1.000
_cell.length_b   1.000
_cell.length_c   1.000
_cell.angle_alpha   90.00
_cell.angle_beta   90.00
_cell.angle_gamma   90.00
#
_symmetry.space_group_name_H-M   'P 1'
#
loop_
_entity.id
_entity.type
_entity.pdbx_description
1 polymer ?
#
loop_
_entity_poly.entity_id
_entity_poly.type
_entity_poly.pdbx_seq_one_letter_code
_entity_poly.pdbx_strand_id
1 'polypeptide(L)'
;MSQQETAFKSALENTIATAALQRGSITDWLDCLHGKVTAEELHWMRFPQRLHEATIHSADGMLERQSVLDIVKDHAIRIKTLVADKMPSWKIGTVNDGFAHYATHAEATQALQDAWMRVRNELVDVRETETPGTFGVYSYEDCEPGASIESGVEGYLLREFPAGDYWYLDDKFYNREELEKNLPRIVTRMDWEQPESYPHTFEFLDGGRMLVFRDGTGAVAKDPDPLLEDAIHPATGAEGAAKIFAETVRQHLFARLHKPVMDMQERSFMAGETLFNRESYNPEGTFPYREILLVLEQPEALYDNKRWQHMKNVLASIRLTGLPDGTLFVEEVASDWAQDIASNRTRREDVPFVASGRVDDWLPLALQQVLHEAVAGGYAHVAFINGTQAMERYEVSDTFNFVMLTYDCATEQYTFHAHDRSGHSIIMPGAETYSLPLEKG
;
A
#
# COMPACT_ATOMS: atom_id res chain seq x y z
N MET A 1 -4.35 -20.40 -6.26
CA MET A 1 -3.96 -21.41 -5.25
C MET A 1 -3.67 -20.65 -3.97
N SER A 2 -4.13 -20.97 -2.78
CA SER A 2 -5.23 -21.82 -2.31
C SER A 2 -5.51 -21.29 -0.90
N GLN A 3 -6.69 -20.71 -0.66
CA GLN A 3 -7.11 -20.46 0.72
C GLN A 3 -7.10 -21.80 1.44
N GLN A 4 -6.21 -21.94 2.43
CA GLN A 4 -6.22 -23.10 3.30
C GLN A 4 -7.01 -22.71 4.53
N GLU A 5 -8.11 -23.43 4.73
CA GLU A 5 -8.94 -23.32 5.91
C GLU A 5 -8.81 -24.60 6.72
N THR A 6 -8.33 -24.44 7.94
CA THR A 6 -8.21 -25.54 8.89
C THR A 6 -8.78 -25.12 10.22
N ALA A 7 -9.35 -26.06 10.97
CA ALA A 7 -9.63 -25.83 12.38
C ALA A 7 -8.33 -25.45 13.08
N PHE A 8 -8.36 -24.41 13.92
CA PHE A 8 -7.30 -24.22 14.90
C PHE A 8 -7.25 -25.50 15.75
N LYS A 9 -6.06 -26.07 15.93
CA LYS A 9 -5.92 -27.32 16.71
C LYS A 9 -6.37 -27.05 18.14
N SER A 10 -7.55 -27.55 18.46
CA SER A 10 -8.21 -27.38 19.75
C SER A 10 -8.05 -28.67 20.56
N ALA A 11 -7.48 -28.56 21.77
CA ALA A 11 -7.44 -29.68 22.70
C ALA A 11 -8.87 -30.11 23.07
N LEU A 12 -9.82 -29.19 23.06
CA LEU A 12 -11.25 -29.46 23.24
C LEU A 12 -11.82 -30.39 22.16
N GLU A 13 -11.67 -30.05 20.88
CA GLU A 13 -12.19 -30.90 19.78
C GLU A 13 -11.57 -32.30 19.83
N ASN A 14 -10.25 -32.39 19.99
CA ASN A 14 -9.55 -33.67 20.04
C ASN A 14 -9.96 -34.51 21.25
N THR A 15 -10.06 -33.89 22.43
CA THR A 15 -10.46 -34.59 23.67
C THR A 15 -11.86 -35.14 23.57
N ILE A 16 -12.81 -34.41 22.96
CA ILE A 16 -14.19 -34.89 22.77
C ILE A 16 -14.23 -35.98 21.70
N ALA A 17 -13.51 -35.82 20.59
CA ALA A 17 -13.49 -36.79 19.50
C ALA A 17 -12.96 -38.15 19.96
N THR A 18 -11.96 -38.14 20.83
CA THR A 18 -11.30 -39.34 21.39
C THR A 18 -11.89 -39.80 22.72
N ALA A 19 -12.88 -39.08 23.27
CA ALA A 19 -13.51 -39.43 24.53
C ALA A 19 -14.19 -40.82 24.47
N ALA A 20 -13.99 -41.61 25.53
CA ALA A 20 -14.72 -42.87 25.73
C ALA A 20 -16.22 -42.61 25.98
N LEU A 21 -16.56 -41.45 26.54
CA LEU A 21 -17.93 -41.02 26.78
C LEU A 21 -18.69 -40.86 25.44
N GLN A 22 -19.77 -41.62 25.26
CA GLN A 22 -20.62 -41.53 24.07
C GLN A 22 -21.83 -40.62 24.30
N ARG A 23 -22.32 -40.56 25.54
CA ARG A 23 -23.50 -39.82 25.94
C ARG A 23 -23.36 -39.45 27.41
N GLY A 24 -23.66 -38.21 27.77
CA GLY A 24 -23.53 -37.75 29.15
C GLY A 24 -24.24 -36.43 29.41
N SER A 25 -24.38 -36.11 30.69
CA SER A 25 -24.83 -34.80 31.16
C SER A 25 -23.73 -33.75 30.95
N ILE A 26 -24.06 -32.48 31.17
CA ILE A 26 -23.07 -31.38 31.14
C ILE A 26 -21.90 -31.68 32.09
N THR A 27 -22.21 -32.16 33.30
CA THR A 27 -21.19 -32.50 34.30
C THR A 27 -20.26 -33.60 33.79
N ASP A 28 -20.81 -34.66 33.20
CA ASP A 28 -20.00 -35.76 32.65
C ASP A 28 -19.05 -35.27 31.54
N TRP A 29 -19.53 -34.36 30.70
CA TRP A 29 -18.71 -33.74 29.64
C TRP A 29 -17.64 -32.82 30.21
N LEU A 30 -17.96 -31.95 31.18
CA LEU A 30 -16.97 -31.07 31.81
C LEU A 30 -15.92 -31.85 32.62
N ASP A 31 -16.33 -32.93 33.30
CA ASP A 31 -15.41 -33.82 34.02
C ASP A 31 -14.47 -34.55 33.05
N CYS A 32 -14.95 -34.94 31.85
CA CYS A 32 -14.12 -35.55 30.82
C CYS A 32 -12.99 -34.62 30.33
N LEU A 33 -13.22 -33.30 30.38
CA LEU A 33 -12.32 -32.25 29.91
C LEU A 33 -11.38 -31.74 31.01
N HIS A 34 -11.73 -31.99 32.27
CA HIS A 34 -10.98 -31.52 33.42
C HIS A 34 -9.51 -31.98 33.37
N GLY A 35 -8.59 -31.01 33.45
CA GLY A 35 -7.14 -31.25 33.41
C GLY A 35 -6.58 -31.62 32.03
N LYS A 36 -7.41 -31.67 30.98
CA LYS A 36 -7.00 -31.93 29.59
C LYS A 36 -7.18 -30.70 28.69
N VAL A 37 -8.17 -29.86 29.00
CA VAL A 37 -8.45 -28.63 28.27
C VAL A 37 -8.30 -27.46 29.23
N THR A 38 -7.71 -26.36 28.77
CA THR A 38 -7.51 -25.17 29.60
C THR A 38 -8.85 -24.47 29.87
N ALA A 39 -8.97 -23.83 31.03
CA ALA A 39 -10.17 -23.05 31.36
C ALA A 39 -10.40 -21.88 30.37
N GLU A 40 -9.31 -21.36 29.81
CA GLU A 40 -9.33 -20.28 28.83
C GLU A 40 -9.93 -20.74 27.48
N GLU A 41 -9.53 -21.91 26.97
CA GLU A 41 -10.09 -22.49 25.74
C GLU A 41 -11.59 -22.80 25.88
N LEU A 42 -12.00 -23.34 27.03
CA LEU A 42 -13.42 -23.57 27.34
C LEU A 42 -14.22 -22.25 27.39
N HIS A 43 -13.61 -21.18 27.88
CA HIS A 43 -14.24 -19.87 27.99
C HIS A 43 -14.40 -19.21 26.61
N TRP A 44 -13.34 -19.18 25.79
CA TRP A 44 -13.39 -18.56 24.45
C TRP A 44 -14.50 -19.13 23.57
N MET A 45 -14.76 -20.42 23.70
CA MET A 45 -15.82 -21.09 22.95
C MET A 45 -17.21 -20.98 23.62
N ARG A 46 -17.28 -20.33 24.78
CA ARG A 46 -18.46 -20.30 25.68
C ARG A 46 -19.00 -21.70 25.92
N PHE A 47 -18.11 -22.68 25.98
CA PHE A 47 -18.46 -24.08 25.81
C PHE A 47 -19.41 -24.59 26.90
N PRO A 48 -19.21 -24.32 28.21
CA PRO A 48 -20.16 -24.75 29.24
C PRO A 48 -21.57 -24.16 29.04
N GLN A 49 -21.66 -22.88 28.62
CA GLN A 49 -22.94 -22.24 28.34
C GLN A 49 -23.63 -22.88 27.12
N ARG A 50 -22.87 -23.19 26.07
CA ARG A 50 -23.41 -23.84 24.87
C ARG A 50 -23.88 -25.26 25.12
N LEU A 51 -23.17 -26.01 25.97
CA LEU A 51 -23.67 -27.30 26.46
C LEU A 51 -24.99 -27.12 27.21
N HIS A 52 -25.10 -26.11 28.07
CA HIS A 52 -26.35 -25.81 28.77
C HIS A 52 -27.50 -25.48 27.81
N GLU A 53 -27.27 -24.60 26.83
CA GLU A 53 -28.25 -24.24 25.80
C GLU A 53 -28.67 -25.46 24.96
N ALA A 54 -27.73 -26.35 24.63
CA ALA A 54 -28.02 -27.60 23.94
C ALA A 54 -28.86 -28.56 24.79
N THR A 55 -28.63 -28.64 26.11
CA THR A 55 -29.44 -29.50 26.99
C THR A 55 -30.88 -29.05 27.15
N ILE A 56 -31.18 -27.75 27.00
CA ILE A 56 -32.57 -27.24 27.02
C ILE A 56 -33.41 -27.87 25.91
N HIS A 57 -32.77 -28.23 24.80
CA HIS A 57 -33.40 -28.89 23.65
C HIS A 57 -33.37 -30.42 23.74
N SER A 58 -32.72 -30.98 24.77
CA SER A 58 -32.68 -32.41 25.05
C SER A 58 -33.73 -32.80 26.08
N ALA A 59 -34.59 -33.77 25.75
CA ALA A 59 -35.72 -34.17 26.59
C ALA A 59 -35.29 -34.76 27.96
N ASP A 60 -34.09 -35.31 28.06
CA ASP A 60 -33.54 -35.93 29.28
C ASP A 60 -32.27 -35.25 29.78
N GLY A 61 -31.89 -34.10 29.21
CA GLY A 61 -30.70 -33.33 29.60
C GLY A 61 -29.38 -34.01 29.26
N MET A 62 -29.40 -35.09 28.47
CA MET A 62 -28.20 -35.81 28.01
C MET A 62 -27.81 -35.36 26.61
N LEU A 63 -26.50 -35.29 26.35
CA LEU A 63 -25.93 -34.94 25.06
C LEU A 63 -25.11 -36.10 24.50
N GLU A 64 -25.38 -36.47 23.26
CA GLU A 64 -24.57 -37.41 22.49
C GLU A 64 -23.23 -36.77 22.11
N ARG A 65 -22.16 -37.56 22.04
CA ARG A 65 -20.82 -37.09 21.66
C ARG A 65 -20.83 -36.36 20.33
N GLN A 66 -21.63 -36.83 19.36
CA GLN A 66 -21.73 -36.18 18.07
C GLN A 66 -22.32 -34.77 18.20
N SER A 67 -23.39 -34.60 18.97
CA SER A 67 -23.96 -33.27 19.23
C SER A 67 -22.98 -32.35 19.94
N VAL A 68 -22.18 -32.88 20.87
CA VAL A 68 -21.12 -32.11 21.53
C VAL A 68 -20.01 -31.73 20.55
N LEU A 69 -19.61 -32.63 19.65
CA LEU A 69 -18.65 -32.35 18.59
C LEU A 69 -19.16 -31.28 17.62
N ASP A 70 -20.44 -31.34 17.25
CA ASP A 70 -21.06 -30.35 16.37
C ASP A 70 -21.05 -28.97 17.04
N ILE A 71 -21.36 -28.88 18.35
CA ILE A 71 -21.23 -27.64 19.12
C ILE A 71 -19.80 -27.10 19.12
N VAL A 72 -18.79 -27.96 19.26
CA VAL A 72 -17.38 -27.50 19.19
C VAL A 72 -17.06 -26.99 17.79
N LYS A 73 -17.47 -27.72 16.74
CA LYS A 73 -17.14 -27.39 15.35
C LYS A 73 -17.80 -26.11 14.88
N ASP A 74 -19.08 -25.89 15.21
CA ASP A 74 -19.84 -24.71 14.84
C ASP A 74 -19.33 -23.43 15.51
N HIS A 75 -18.47 -23.60 16.52
CA HIS A 75 -17.95 -22.52 17.36
C HIS A 75 -16.43 -22.45 17.42
N ALA A 76 -15.77 -23.21 16.55
CA ALA A 76 -14.33 -23.33 16.52
C ALA A 76 -13.68 -22.03 16.05
N ILE A 77 -12.43 -21.85 16.46
CA ILE A 77 -11.57 -20.86 15.83
C ILE A 77 -11.01 -21.51 14.55
N ARG A 78 -11.26 -20.91 13.40
CA ARG A 78 -10.70 -21.31 12.11
C ARG A 78 -9.45 -20.50 11.81
N ILE A 79 -8.44 -21.18 11.30
CA ILE A 79 -7.27 -20.54 10.70
C ILE A 79 -7.58 -20.41 9.22
N LYS A 80 -7.59 -19.17 8.73
CA LYS A 80 -7.65 -18.87 7.29
C LYS A 80 -6.32 -18.27 6.88
N THR A 81 -5.58 -19.00 6.06
CA THR A 81 -4.28 -18.57 5.54
C THR A 81 -4.40 -18.10 4.10
N LEU A 82 -4.01 -16.85 3.87
CA LEU A 82 -3.80 -16.26 2.57
C LEU A 82 -2.30 -16.28 2.29
N VAL A 83 -1.91 -16.87 1.17
CA VAL A 83 -0.52 -16.87 0.71
C VAL A 83 -0.45 -15.91 -0.46
N ALA A 84 0.48 -14.95 -0.43
CA ALA A 84 0.69 -14.11 -1.59
C ALA A 84 1.24 -14.97 -2.72
N ASP A 85 0.46 -15.15 -3.79
CA ASP A 85 0.93 -15.76 -5.02
C ASP A 85 1.67 -14.75 -5.90
N LYS A 86 1.33 -13.46 -5.80
CA LYS A 86 2.00 -12.34 -6.47
C LYS A 86 1.96 -11.05 -5.64
N MET A 87 3.08 -10.32 -5.56
CA MET A 87 3.06 -8.91 -5.16
C MET A 87 2.33 -8.07 -6.22
N PRO A 88 1.71 -6.94 -5.87
CA PRO A 88 1.13 -6.05 -6.87
C PRO A 88 2.20 -5.60 -7.85
N SER A 89 1.89 -5.59 -9.14
CA SER A 89 2.84 -5.12 -10.16
C SER A 89 3.19 -3.66 -9.93
N TRP A 90 4.40 -3.27 -10.28
CA TRP A 90 4.80 -1.87 -10.37
C TRP A 90 4.34 -1.28 -11.69
N LYS A 91 3.92 -0.02 -11.71
CA LYS A 91 3.57 0.70 -12.93
C LYS A 91 4.29 2.03 -13.06
N ILE A 92 4.60 2.37 -14.31
CA ILE A 92 5.09 3.70 -14.72
C ILE A 92 4.16 4.26 -15.78
N GLY A 93 4.10 5.58 -15.86
CA GLY A 93 3.43 6.26 -16.95
C GLY A 93 4.23 6.06 -18.24
N THR A 94 3.54 6.11 -19.37
CA THR A 94 4.13 5.96 -20.71
C THR A 94 4.01 7.28 -21.47
N VAL A 95 4.84 7.44 -22.49
CA VAL A 95 4.79 8.64 -23.34
C VAL A 95 3.44 8.83 -24.02
N ASN A 96 2.69 7.75 -24.29
CA ASN A 96 1.39 7.76 -24.98
C ASN A 96 0.19 7.82 -24.03
N ASP A 97 0.34 8.46 -22.86
CA ASP A 97 -0.75 8.73 -21.90
C ASP A 97 -1.44 7.47 -21.30
N GLY A 98 -0.66 6.40 -21.10
CA GLY A 98 -1.09 5.15 -20.44
C GLY A 98 -0.10 4.63 -19.39
N PHE A 99 -0.32 3.41 -18.87
CA PHE A 99 0.56 2.77 -17.90
C PHE A 99 1.17 1.47 -18.44
N ALA A 100 2.44 1.23 -18.10
CA ALA A 100 3.12 -0.04 -18.32
C ALA A 100 3.39 -0.72 -16.96
N HIS A 101 3.22 -2.05 -16.90
CA HIS A 101 3.32 -2.84 -15.67
C HIS A 101 4.57 -3.73 -15.66
N TYR A 102 5.17 -3.88 -14.50
CA TYR A 102 6.43 -4.59 -14.24
C TYR A 102 6.30 -5.44 -12.98
N ALA A 103 7.06 -6.53 -12.89
CA ALA A 103 6.98 -7.41 -11.73
C ALA A 103 7.70 -6.81 -10.52
N THR A 104 8.80 -6.08 -10.74
CA THR A 104 9.64 -5.53 -9.68
C THR A 104 9.82 -4.01 -9.78
N HIS A 105 10.15 -3.36 -8.67
CA HIS A 105 10.52 -1.95 -8.64
C HIS A 105 11.77 -1.67 -9.48
N ALA A 106 12.74 -2.59 -9.47
CA ALA A 106 13.98 -2.48 -10.25
C ALA A 106 13.70 -2.46 -11.76
N GLU A 107 12.87 -3.39 -12.25
CA GLU A 107 12.43 -3.43 -13.66
C GLU A 107 11.71 -2.14 -14.05
N ALA A 108 10.77 -1.67 -13.22
CA ALA A 108 10.05 -0.42 -13.47
C ALA A 108 10.98 0.81 -13.48
N THR A 109 11.98 0.83 -12.60
CA THR A 109 12.98 1.91 -12.54
C THR A 109 13.86 1.92 -13.78
N GLN A 110 14.33 0.75 -14.22
CA GLN A 110 15.12 0.64 -15.44
C GLN A 110 14.31 1.10 -16.67
N ALA A 111 13.06 0.64 -16.78
CA ALA A 111 12.17 1.05 -17.86
C ALA A 111 11.88 2.55 -17.87
N LEU A 112 11.75 3.19 -16.70
CA LEU A 112 11.63 4.65 -16.61
C LEU A 112 12.90 5.37 -17.08
N GLN A 113 14.08 4.87 -16.71
CA GLN A 113 15.35 5.43 -17.16
C GLN A 113 15.50 5.32 -18.69
N ASP A 114 15.15 4.16 -19.25
CA ASP A 114 15.16 3.94 -20.69
C ASP A 114 14.18 4.89 -21.40
N ALA A 115 12.96 5.04 -20.87
CA ALA A 115 11.97 5.99 -21.41
C ALA A 115 12.47 7.45 -21.36
N TRP A 116 13.13 7.86 -20.28
CA TRP A 116 13.73 9.20 -20.18
C TRP A 116 14.83 9.43 -21.21
N MET A 117 15.67 8.43 -21.46
CA MET A 117 16.71 8.50 -22.49
C MET A 117 16.09 8.65 -23.89
N ARG A 118 15.00 7.91 -24.17
CA ARG A 118 14.26 8.04 -25.42
C ARG A 118 13.67 9.44 -25.60
N VAL A 119 12.99 9.99 -24.59
CA VAL A 119 12.44 11.37 -24.67
C VAL A 119 13.55 12.39 -24.94
N ARG A 120 14.70 12.23 -24.27
CA ARG A 120 15.82 13.18 -24.39
C ARG A 120 16.45 13.16 -25.78
N ASN A 121 16.67 11.97 -26.34
CA ASN A 121 17.57 11.80 -27.49
C ASN A 121 16.88 11.35 -28.77
N GLU A 122 15.69 10.74 -28.70
CA GLU A 122 15.14 9.93 -29.80
C GLU A 122 13.72 10.29 -30.22
N LEU A 123 12.95 10.98 -29.38
CA LEU A 123 11.51 11.21 -29.66
C LEU A 123 11.18 12.57 -30.26
N VAL A 124 12.06 13.56 -30.10
CA VAL A 124 11.83 14.92 -30.62
C VAL A 124 13.06 15.39 -31.38
N ASP A 125 12.88 15.64 -32.67
CA ASP A 125 13.92 16.07 -33.61
C ASP A 125 13.70 17.50 -34.08
N VAL A 126 14.80 18.20 -34.33
CA VAL A 126 14.81 19.53 -34.93
C VAL A 126 15.77 19.51 -36.11
N ARG A 127 15.24 19.72 -37.30
CA ARG A 127 16.03 19.72 -38.54
C ARG A 127 15.54 20.76 -39.51
N GLU A 128 16.42 21.20 -40.39
CA GLU A 128 16.08 22.08 -41.50
C GLU A 128 15.18 21.31 -42.49
N THR A 129 14.14 21.97 -42.99
CA THR A 129 13.23 21.37 -43.98
C THR A 129 13.80 21.54 -45.40
N GLU A 130 13.07 21.09 -46.41
CA GLU A 130 13.47 21.30 -47.82
C GLU A 130 13.56 22.79 -48.19
N THR A 131 12.90 23.67 -47.43
CA THR A 131 12.98 25.12 -47.61
C THR A 131 14.15 25.68 -46.81
N PRO A 132 15.20 26.24 -47.45
CA PRO A 132 16.37 26.74 -46.74
C PRO A 132 16.02 27.81 -45.70
N GLY A 133 16.58 27.67 -44.50
CA GLY A 133 16.34 28.53 -43.35
C GLY A 133 15.05 28.24 -42.58
N THR A 134 14.25 27.25 -42.99
CA THR A 134 13.05 26.79 -42.29
C THR A 134 13.38 25.56 -41.46
N PHE A 135 12.98 25.56 -40.18
CA PHE A 135 13.22 24.43 -39.27
C PHE A 135 11.91 23.76 -38.88
N GLY A 136 11.84 22.44 -39.00
CA GLY A 136 10.72 21.63 -38.57
C GLY A 136 11.02 20.96 -37.22
N VAL A 137 10.01 20.88 -36.37
CA VAL A 137 10.05 20.08 -35.13
C VAL A 137 9.19 18.85 -35.33
N TYR A 138 9.80 17.67 -35.20
CA TYR A 138 9.18 16.38 -35.49
C TYR A 138 9.05 15.55 -34.20
N SER A 139 7.91 14.87 -34.03
CA SER A 139 7.66 13.92 -32.94
C SER A 139 7.59 12.49 -33.46
N TYR A 140 8.19 11.57 -32.71
CA TYR A 140 8.16 10.13 -32.96
C TYR A 140 7.30 9.37 -31.93
N GLU A 141 6.53 10.09 -31.12
CA GLU A 141 5.66 9.53 -30.07
C GLU A 141 4.64 8.52 -30.62
N ASP A 142 3.91 8.92 -31.66
CA ASP A 142 2.83 8.14 -32.27
C ASP A 142 3.29 7.24 -33.43
N CYS A 143 4.59 7.13 -33.65
CA CYS A 143 5.15 6.27 -34.68
C CYS A 143 5.11 4.79 -34.23
N GLU A 144 5.39 3.87 -35.17
CA GLU A 144 5.43 2.44 -34.85
C GLU A 144 6.38 2.13 -33.68
N PRO A 145 6.09 1.11 -32.85
CA PRO A 145 6.95 0.76 -31.72
C PRO A 145 8.41 0.57 -32.13
N GLY A 146 9.30 1.39 -31.54
CA GLY A 146 10.73 1.39 -31.87
C GLY A 146 11.15 2.41 -32.92
N ALA A 147 10.23 3.19 -33.48
CA ALA A 147 10.56 4.35 -34.28
C ALA A 147 11.31 5.40 -33.45
N SER A 148 12.34 5.97 -34.05
CA SER A 148 13.20 7.00 -33.47
C SER A 148 13.84 7.82 -34.59
N ILE A 149 14.53 8.90 -34.21
CA ILE A 149 15.37 9.69 -35.13
C ILE A 149 16.34 8.79 -35.93
N GLU A 150 16.87 7.74 -35.29
CA GLU A 150 17.86 6.83 -35.89
C GLU A 150 17.22 5.71 -36.73
N SER A 151 15.92 5.46 -36.59
CA SER A 151 15.25 4.34 -37.26
C SER A 151 14.95 4.59 -38.74
N GLY A 152 15.18 5.81 -39.25
CA GLY A 152 14.90 6.20 -40.63
C GLY A 152 13.40 6.30 -40.97
N VAL A 153 12.53 6.19 -39.96
CA VAL A 153 11.09 6.49 -40.08
C VAL A 153 10.93 8.00 -40.11
N GLU A 154 9.94 8.52 -40.82
CA GLU A 154 9.65 9.95 -40.81
C GLU A 154 8.74 10.30 -39.62
N GLY A 155 9.24 11.15 -38.73
CA GLY A 155 8.45 11.64 -37.59
C GLY A 155 7.30 12.54 -38.03
N TYR A 156 6.29 12.69 -37.17
CA TYR A 156 5.18 13.59 -37.40
C TYR A 156 5.60 15.05 -37.20
N LEU A 157 5.42 15.88 -38.22
CA LEU A 157 5.73 17.30 -38.15
C LEU A 157 4.74 18.03 -37.22
N LEU A 158 5.22 18.49 -36.08
CA LEU A 158 4.42 19.24 -35.11
C LEU A 158 4.28 20.71 -35.50
N ARG A 159 5.39 21.33 -35.93
CA ARG A 159 5.45 22.75 -36.26
C ARG A 159 6.64 23.08 -37.14
N GLU A 160 6.44 24.03 -38.05
CA GLU A 160 7.52 24.65 -38.83
C GLU A 160 7.79 26.08 -38.35
N PHE A 161 9.06 26.46 -38.46
CA PHE A 161 9.60 27.78 -38.18
C PHE A 161 10.31 28.28 -39.43
N PRO A 162 9.60 28.97 -40.35
CA PRO A 162 10.21 29.63 -41.49
C PRO A 162 11.35 30.59 -41.11
N ALA A 163 12.23 30.89 -42.06
CA ALA A 163 13.33 31.83 -41.84
C ALA A 163 12.82 33.19 -41.30
N GLY A 164 13.28 33.58 -40.12
CA GLY A 164 12.85 34.80 -39.46
C GLY A 164 13.25 34.89 -38.00
N ASP A 165 12.83 35.99 -37.38
CA ASP A 165 12.97 36.27 -35.97
C ASP A 165 11.66 35.91 -35.24
N TYR A 166 11.78 35.28 -34.07
CA TYR A 166 10.66 34.78 -33.28
C TYR A 166 10.73 35.27 -31.83
N TRP A 167 9.54 35.51 -31.27
CA TRP A 167 9.33 35.85 -29.86
C TRP A 167 8.46 34.81 -29.20
N TYR A 168 8.75 34.52 -27.94
CA TYR A 168 7.96 33.63 -27.10
C TYR A 168 7.11 34.47 -26.14
N LEU A 169 5.79 34.33 -26.21
CA LEU A 169 4.82 35.02 -25.36
C LEU A 169 3.63 34.08 -25.11
N ASP A 170 3.11 34.04 -23.88
CA ASP A 170 1.88 33.28 -23.57
C ASP A 170 1.94 31.81 -24.06
N ASP A 171 3.03 31.13 -23.74
CA ASP A 171 3.37 29.77 -24.15
C ASP A 171 3.45 29.50 -25.66
N LYS A 172 3.52 30.55 -26.49
CA LYS A 172 3.51 30.45 -27.94
C LYS A 172 4.64 31.25 -28.59
N PHE A 173 5.19 30.66 -29.63
CA PHE A 173 6.06 31.39 -30.55
C PHE A 173 5.23 32.17 -31.58
N TYR A 174 5.66 33.40 -31.83
CA TYR A 174 5.11 34.27 -32.85
C TYR A 174 6.24 34.78 -33.74
N ASN A 175 6.04 34.74 -35.06
CA ASN A 175 6.84 35.55 -35.96
C ASN A 175 6.39 37.03 -35.87
N ARG A 176 7.13 37.93 -36.50
CA ARG A 176 6.86 39.37 -36.43
C ARG A 176 5.44 39.77 -36.86
N GLU A 177 4.95 39.23 -37.97
CA GLU A 177 3.62 39.56 -38.50
C GLU A 177 2.50 39.05 -37.56
N GLU A 178 2.67 37.85 -37.03
CA GLU A 178 1.75 37.29 -36.03
C GLU A 178 1.76 38.12 -34.74
N LEU A 179 2.93 38.58 -34.31
CA LEU A 179 3.10 39.41 -33.12
C LEU A 179 2.40 40.77 -33.31
N GLU A 180 2.68 41.47 -34.41
CA GLU A 180 2.07 42.78 -34.74
C GLU A 180 0.54 42.69 -34.82
N LYS A 181 0.00 41.54 -35.26
CA LYS A 181 -1.44 41.29 -35.31
C LYS A 181 -2.06 40.97 -33.94
N ASN A 182 -1.36 40.25 -33.07
CA ASN A 182 -1.90 39.78 -31.78
C ASN A 182 -1.60 40.74 -30.62
N LEU A 183 -0.49 41.46 -30.64
CA LEU A 183 -0.07 42.38 -29.58
C LEU A 183 -1.11 43.43 -29.21
N PRO A 184 -1.84 44.08 -30.15
CA PRO A 184 -2.89 45.02 -29.77
C PRO A 184 -3.93 44.40 -28.85
N ARG A 185 -4.32 43.14 -29.10
CA ARG A 185 -5.29 42.42 -28.23
C ARG A 185 -4.68 42.08 -26.88
N ILE A 186 -3.41 41.67 -26.85
CA ILE A 186 -2.69 41.35 -25.62
C ILE A 186 -2.57 42.60 -24.74
N VAL A 187 -2.14 43.72 -25.33
CA VAL A 187 -2.02 45.02 -24.66
C VAL A 187 -3.39 45.56 -24.21
N THR A 188 -4.43 45.49 -25.04
CA THR A 188 -5.78 45.94 -24.63
C THR A 188 -6.36 45.10 -23.49
N ARG A 189 -6.13 43.77 -23.48
CA ARG A 189 -6.54 42.89 -22.37
C ARG A 189 -5.89 43.34 -21.06
N MET A 190 -4.60 43.66 -21.12
CA MET A 190 -3.77 44.08 -19.99
C MET A 190 -4.15 45.48 -19.46
N ASP A 191 -4.40 46.43 -20.35
CA ASP A 191 -4.83 47.80 -20.01
C ASP A 191 -6.17 47.83 -19.26
N TRP A 192 -7.09 46.90 -19.58
CA TRP A 192 -8.38 46.78 -18.91
C TRP A 192 -8.28 46.41 -17.41
N GLU A 193 -7.24 45.68 -17.00
CA GLU A 193 -7.15 45.13 -15.64
C GLU A 193 -6.50 46.12 -14.64
N GLN A 194 -5.47 46.89 -15.04
CA GLN A 194 -4.85 47.94 -14.22
C GLN A 194 -4.22 49.08 -15.06
N PRO A 195 -4.85 50.26 -15.17
CA PRO A 195 -4.48 51.28 -16.17
C PRO A 195 -3.26 52.15 -15.86
N GLU A 196 -2.69 52.17 -14.65
CA GLU A 196 -1.60 53.14 -14.33
C GLU A 196 -0.18 52.57 -14.43
N SER A 197 0.01 51.26 -14.30
CA SER A 197 1.35 50.63 -14.18
C SER A 197 1.65 49.52 -15.21
N TYR A 198 0.67 49.12 -16.03
CA TYR A 198 0.81 48.05 -17.03
C TYR A 198 1.11 48.58 -18.44
N PRO A 199 1.50 47.72 -19.40
CA PRO A 199 1.79 48.12 -20.77
C PRO A 199 0.58 48.76 -21.48
N HIS A 200 0.76 49.97 -22.01
CA HIS A 200 -0.20 50.68 -22.86
C HIS A 200 0.16 50.60 -24.34
N THR A 201 1.46 50.51 -24.62
CA THR A 201 1.99 50.47 -25.99
C THR A 201 3.18 49.53 -26.04
N PHE A 202 3.57 49.16 -27.26
CA PHE A 202 4.76 48.36 -27.51
C PHE A 202 5.53 48.94 -28.70
N GLU A 203 6.81 48.66 -28.75
CA GLU A 203 7.67 49.00 -29.88
C GLU A 203 8.72 47.91 -30.09
N PHE A 204 9.23 47.84 -31.32
CA PHE A 204 10.40 47.03 -31.61
C PHE A 204 11.63 47.92 -31.72
N LEU A 205 12.64 47.62 -30.90
CA LEU A 205 13.95 48.24 -30.90
C LEU A 205 14.99 47.33 -31.59
N ASP A 206 16.21 47.85 -31.72
CA ASP A 206 17.38 47.14 -32.23
C ASP A 206 17.14 46.41 -33.57
N GLY A 207 16.83 47.18 -34.61
CA GLY A 207 16.54 46.62 -35.94
C GLY A 207 15.27 45.77 -36.02
N GLY A 208 14.45 45.78 -34.96
CA GLY A 208 13.22 45.03 -34.89
C GLY A 208 13.30 43.76 -34.04
N ARG A 209 14.43 43.50 -33.37
CA ARG A 209 14.68 42.24 -32.62
C ARG A 209 14.33 42.33 -31.15
N MET A 210 14.32 43.51 -30.57
CA MET A 210 14.01 43.69 -29.16
C MET A 210 12.57 44.19 -29.02
N LEU A 211 11.69 43.41 -28.39
CA LEU A 211 10.33 43.85 -28.07
C LEU A 211 10.36 44.62 -26.75
N VAL A 212 9.79 45.83 -26.72
CA VAL A 212 9.71 46.65 -25.51
C VAL A 212 8.28 47.10 -25.28
N PHE A 213 7.81 46.90 -24.05
CA PHE A 213 6.52 47.36 -23.58
C PHE A 213 6.66 48.69 -22.82
N ARG A 214 5.78 49.65 -23.12
CA ARG A 214 5.77 50.98 -22.50
C ARG A 214 4.47 51.22 -21.73
N ASP A 215 4.59 51.81 -20.55
CA ASP A 215 3.46 52.21 -19.71
C ASP A 215 2.77 53.49 -20.26
N GLY A 216 1.73 53.95 -19.55
CA GLY A 216 0.94 55.14 -19.95
C GLY A 216 1.73 56.45 -19.89
N THR A 217 2.93 56.45 -19.28
CA THR A 217 3.87 57.58 -19.25
C THR A 217 4.91 57.52 -20.37
N GLY A 218 4.95 56.41 -21.11
CA GLY A 218 5.95 56.13 -22.14
C GLY A 218 7.27 55.58 -21.60
N ALA A 219 7.38 55.32 -20.29
CA ALA A 219 8.52 54.63 -19.71
C ALA A 219 8.43 53.12 -19.98
N VAL A 220 9.56 52.39 -19.90
CA VAL A 220 9.53 50.92 -19.95
C VAL A 220 8.72 50.44 -18.76
N ALA A 221 7.70 49.62 -19.02
CA ALA A 221 6.82 49.10 -17.98
C ALA A 221 7.66 48.34 -16.94
N LYS A 222 7.52 48.72 -15.65
CA LYS A 222 8.17 48.04 -14.51
C LYS A 222 7.16 47.07 -13.93
N ASP A 223 7.51 45.79 -13.84
CA ASP A 223 6.60 44.67 -13.54
C ASP A 223 5.42 44.57 -14.52
N PRO A 224 5.69 44.35 -15.82
CA PRO A 224 4.66 43.73 -16.63
C PRO A 224 4.44 42.32 -16.04
N ASP A 225 3.20 41.83 -16.02
CA ASP A 225 2.74 40.46 -15.68
C ASP A 225 3.86 39.39 -15.60
N PRO A 226 3.82 38.39 -14.68
CA PRO A 226 4.68 37.20 -14.80
C PRO A 226 4.78 36.62 -16.22
N LEU A 227 3.75 36.77 -17.06
CA LEU A 227 3.73 36.40 -18.49
C LEU A 227 4.60 37.30 -19.41
N LEU A 228 5.08 38.43 -18.92
CA LEU A 228 5.83 39.48 -19.62
C LEU A 228 7.15 39.86 -18.93
N GLU A 229 7.43 39.34 -17.74
CA GLU A 229 8.72 39.48 -17.05
C GLU A 229 9.88 39.03 -17.98
N ASP A 230 9.59 38.07 -18.87
CA ASP A 230 10.50 37.53 -19.89
C ASP A 230 10.53 38.32 -21.22
N ALA A 231 9.68 39.36 -21.39
CA ALA A 231 9.50 40.01 -22.69
C ALA A 231 10.64 40.95 -23.11
N ILE A 232 11.62 41.21 -22.24
CA ILE A 232 12.83 41.98 -22.55
C ILE A 232 13.96 41.02 -23.00
N HIS A 233 13.67 40.19 -24.00
CA HIS A 233 14.67 39.33 -24.65
C HIS A 233 14.75 39.61 -26.15
N PRO A 234 15.95 39.54 -26.75
CA PRO A 234 16.08 39.63 -28.19
C PRO A 234 15.40 38.42 -28.85
N ALA A 235 14.79 38.64 -30.00
CA ALA A 235 14.21 37.59 -30.81
C ALA A 235 15.25 36.50 -31.09
N THR A 236 14.80 35.25 -31.08
CA THR A 236 15.62 34.11 -31.48
C THR A 236 15.38 33.80 -32.96
N GLY A 237 16.41 33.30 -33.65
CA GLY A 237 16.24 32.85 -35.03
C GLY A 237 15.38 31.59 -35.12
N ALA A 238 14.91 31.26 -36.32
CA ALA A 238 14.09 30.07 -36.59
C ALA A 238 14.61 28.76 -35.95
N GLU A 239 15.91 28.47 -36.05
CA GLU A 239 16.53 27.29 -35.42
C GLU A 239 16.42 27.33 -33.89
N GLY A 240 16.67 28.50 -33.29
CA GLY A 240 16.57 28.68 -31.84
C GLY A 240 15.13 28.54 -31.34
N ALA A 241 14.17 29.11 -32.07
CA ALA A 241 12.74 28.96 -31.80
C ALA A 241 12.31 27.50 -31.85
N ALA A 242 12.73 26.78 -32.89
CA ALA A 242 12.45 25.36 -33.07
C ALA A 242 13.06 24.52 -31.93
N LYS A 243 14.29 24.81 -31.50
CA LYS A 243 14.95 24.12 -30.36
C LYS A 243 14.22 24.34 -29.04
N ILE A 244 13.77 25.57 -28.76
CA ILE A 244 13.03 25.86 -27.52
C ILE A 244 11.66 25.17 -27.57
N PHE A 245 10.94 25.25 -28.70
CA PHE A 245 9.67 24.55 -28.86
C PHE A 245 9.82 23.02 -28.71
N ALA A 246 10.86 22.44 -29.28
CA ALA A 246 11.18 21.02 -29.09
C ALA A 246 11.40 20.67 -27.62
N GLU A 247 12.06 21.54 -26.85
CA GLU A 247 12.23 21.32 -25.42
C GLU A 247 10.90 21.40 -24.65
N THR A 248 10.01 22.31 -25.02
CA THR A 248 8.64 22.34 -24.49
C THR A 248 7.91 21.01 -24.76
N VAL A 249 8.04 20.44 -25.96
CA VAL A 249 7.47 19.12 -26.29
C VAL A 249 8.07 18.03 -25.40
N ARG A 250 9.39 17.98 -25.23
CA ARG A 250 10.05 17.01 -24.33
C ARG A 250 9.57 17.12 -22.89
N GLN A 251 9.40 18.34 -22.38
CA GLN A 251 8.88 18.56 -21.03
C GLN A 251 7.47 17.98 -20.84
N HIS A 252 6.59 18.12 -21.84
CA HIS A 252 5.25 17.50 -21.81
C HIS A 252 5.34 15.97 -21.78
N LEU A 253 6.26 15.37 -22.56
CA LEU A 253 6.49 13.92 -22.53
C LEU A 253 7.04 13.45 -21.18
N PHE A 254 8.00 14.17 -20.60
CA PHE A 254 8.53 13.88 -19.26
C PHE A 254 7.45 13.95 -18.18
N ALA A 255 6.50 14.88 -18.28
CA ALA A 255 5.42 15.03 -17.31
C ALA A 255 4.49 13.79 -17.25
N ARG A 256 4.39 13.03 -18.33
CA ARG A 256 3.63 11.76 -18.38
C ARG A 256 4.39 10.60 -17.74
N LEU A 257 5.73 10.68 -17.65
CA LEU A 257 6.60 9.65 -17.10
C LEU A 257 6.79 9.85 -15.58
N HIS A 258 5.84 9.35 -14.79
CA HIS A 258 5.93 9.38 -13.34
C HIS A 258 6.84 8.27 -12.76
N LYS A 259 7.30 8.47 -11.52
CA LYS A 259 8.07 7.48 -10.76
C LYS A 259 7.32 6.15 -10.65
N PRO A 260 8.03 5.01 -10.53
CA PRO A 260 7.38 3.73 -10.27
C PRO A 260 6.47 3.78 -9.06
N VAL A 261 5.23 3.34 -9.24
CA VAL A 261 4.25 3.21 -8.16
C VAL A 261 3.67 1.81 -8.21
N MET A 262 3.37 1.20 -7.06
CA MET A 262 2.65 -0.06 -7.05
C MET A 262 1.24 0.12 -7.60
N ASP A 263 0.78 -0.85 -8.40
CA ASP A 263 -0.57 -0.84 -8.95
C ASP A 263 -1.59 -1.25 -7.87
N MET A 264 -2.43 -0.28 -7.49
CA MET A 264 -3.40 -0.40 -6.41
C MET A 264 -4.76 -0.97 -6.87
N GLN A 265 -4.76 -1.99 -7.74
CA GLN A 265 -6.03 -2.67 -8.06
C GLN A 265 -6.68 -3.21 -6.78
N GLU A 266 -8.01 -3.14 -6.72
CA GLU A 266 -8.78 -3.64 -5.58
C GLU A 266 -8.51 -5.14 -5.40
N ARG A 267 -7.86 -5.47 -4.29
CA ARG A 267 -7.64 -6.84 -3.87
C ARG A 267 -8.79 -7.34 -3.03
N SER A 268 -9.12 -8.61 -3.16
CA SER A 268 -10.22 -9.21 -2.41
C SER A 268 -9.77 -10.46 -1.66
N PHE A 269 -10.10 -10.50 -0.37
CA PHE A 269 -9.99 -11.72 0.43
C PHE A 269 -10.76 -12.88 -0.21
N MET A 270 -11.92 -12.61 -0.82
CA MET A 270 -12.76 -13.63 -1.47
C MET A 270 -12.10 -14.23 -2.72
N ALA A 271 -11.13 -13.52 -3.31
CA ALA A 271 -10.31 -14.02 -4.41
C ALA A 271 -9.09 -14.84 -3.91
N GLY A 272 -8.91 -14.97 -2.59
CA GLY A 272 -7.77 -15.64 -1.98
C GLY A 272 -6.50 -14.80 -1.95
N GLU A 273 -6.62 -13.48 -2.10
CA GLU A 273 -5.50 -12.55 -2.19
C GLU A 273 -5.13 -11.97 -0.82
N THR A 274 -3.84 -11.79 -0.58
CA THR A 274 -3.35 -11.02 0.57
C THR A 274 -3.64 -9.53 0.40
N LEU A 275 -4.12 -8.87 1.45
CA LEU A 275 -4.58 -7.47 1.41
C LEU A 275 -3.49 -6.45 1.77
N PHE A 276 -2.54 -6.85 2.62
CA PHE A 276 -1.52 -5.99 3.23
C PHE A 276 -0.10 -6.34 2.80
N ASN A 277 0.09 -7.20 1.79
CA ASN A 277 1.40 -7.53 1.26
C ASN A 277 2.16 -6.30 0.72
N ARG A 278 1.45 -5.25 0.33
CA ARG A 278 2.02 -3.94 -0.02
C ARG A 278 2.76 -3.24 1.12
N GLU A 279 2.36 -3.51 2.36
CA GLU A 279 2.99 -2.97 3.57
C GLU A 279 4.09 -3.90 4.06
N SER A 280 4.35 -4.99 3.33
CA SER A 280 5.31 -6.00 3.75
C SER A 280 6.74 -5.47 3.72
N TYR A 281 7.59 -5.95 4.62
CA TYR A 281 9.04 -5.76 4.56
C TYR A 281 9.70 -6.54 3.42
N ASN A 282 8.90 -7.22 2.58
CA ASN A 282 9.30 -7.87 1.34
C ASN A 282 8.70 -7.13 0.11
N PRO A 283 9.09 -5.87 -0.15
CA PRO A 283 8.46 -5.03 -1.18
C PRO A 283 8.63 -5.58 -2.60
N GLU A 284 9.61 -6.45 -2.83
CA GLU A 284 9.87 -7.08 -4.13
C GLU A 284 9.19 -8.45 -4.28
N GLY A 285 8.54 -8.98 -3.23
CA GLY A 285 7.87 -10.27 -3.29
C GLY A 285 8.81 -11.46 -3.40
N THR A 286 10.10 -11.27 -3.14
CA THR A 286 11.14 -12.29 -3.27
C THR A 286 10.97 -13.42 -2.25
N PHE A 287 10.35 -13.09 -1.11
CA PHE A 287 10.15 -14.01 0.00
C PHE A 287 8.71 -14.50 0.14
N PRO A 288 8.48 -15.71 0.68
CA PRO A 288 7.12 -16.18 0.98
C PRO A 288 6.45 -15.26 2.01
N TYR A 289 5.39 -14.57 1.59
CA TYR A 289 4.55 -13.74 2.46
C TYR A 289 3.17 -14.38 2.65
N ARG A 290 2.66 -14.33 3.87
CA ARG A 290 1.33 -14.85 4.20
C ARG A 290 0.62 -14.03 5.26
N GLU A 291 -0.70 -13.97 5.13
CA GLU A 291 -1.61 -13.36 6.09
C GLU A 291 -2.48 -14.44 6.68
N ILE A 292 -2.57 -14.48 8.00
CA ILE A 292 -3.32 -15.50 8.73
C ILE A 292 -4.37 -14.81 9.56
N LEU A 293 -5.61 -15.25 9.40
CA LEU A 293 -6.73 -14.81 10.21
C LEU A 293 -7.13 -15.94 11.15
N LEU A 294 -7.24 -15.61 12.43
CA LEU A 294 -7.95 -16.43 13.41
C LEU A 294 -9.39 -15.94 13.40
N VAL A 295 -10.30 -16.74 12.85
CA VAL A 295 -11.70 -16.39 12.65
C VAL A 295 -12.54 -17.23 13.57
N LEU A 296 -13.32 -16.58 14.42
CA LEU A 296 -14.24 -17.28 15.30
C LEU A 296 -15.52 -17.61 14.51
N GLU A 297 -15.76 -18.90 14.26
CA GLU A 297 -17.04 -19.34 13.73
C GLU A 297 -18.10 -19.11 14.79
N GLN A 298 -19.03 -18.20 14.51
CA GLN A 298 -20.22 -17.99 15.33
C GLN A 298 -21.37 -17.69 14.38
N PRO A 299 -22.40 -18.53 14.30
CA PRO A 299 -23.56 -18.27 13.45
C PRO A 299 -24.30 -16.99 13.84
N GLU A 300 -24.24 -16.59 15.12
CA GLU A 300 -25.09 -15.54 15.69
C GLU A 300 -24.38 -14.20 15.90
N ALA A 301 -23.05 -14.19 16.07
CA ALA A 301 -22.28 -12.96 16.23
C ALA A 301 -21.76 -12.50 14.86
N LEU A 302 -22.03 -11.24 14.50
CA LEU A 302 -21.57 -10.65 13.25
C LEU A 302 -20.75 -9.40 13.58
N TYR A 303 -19.57 -9.58 14.20
CA TYR A 303 -18.60 -8.48 14.26
C TYR A 303 -18.10 -8.21 12.84
N ASP A 304 -18.46 -7.05 12.29
CA ASP A 304 -18.11 -6.64 10.95
C ASP A 304 -16.79 -5.88 10.97
N ASN A 305 -15.75 -6.52 10.46
CA ASN A 305 -14.42 -5.95 10.44
C ASN A 305 -14.20 -5.19 9.13
N LYS A 306 -14.10 -3.86 9.22
CA LYS A 306 -13.82 -2.99 8.06
C LYS A 306 -12.44 -3.24 7.44
N ARG A 307 -11.50 -3.76 8.24
CA ARG A 307 -10.11 -4.02 7.83
C ARG A 307 -9.99 -5.22 6.90
N TRP A 308 -10.77 -6.27 7.15
CA TRP A 308 -10.71 -7.54 6.44
C TRP A 308 -12.00 -7.75 5.64
N GLN A 309 -12.20 -6.94 4.59
CA GLN A 309 -13.40 -6.87 3.75
C GLN A 309 -14.20 -8.20 3.67
N HIS A 310 -15.46 -8.17 4.09
CA HIS A 310 -16.40 -9.32 4.08
C HIS A 310 -16.06 -10.49 5.02
N MET A 311 -14.98 -10.41 5.80
CA MET A 311 -14.66 -11.35 6.87
C MET A 311 -15.20 -10.86 8.21
N LYS A 312 -16.08 -11.66 8.79
CA LYS A 312 -16.67 -11.40 10.10
C LYS A 312 -15.91 -12.15 11.19
N ASN A 313 -16.00 -11.65 12.41
CA ASN A 313 -15.47 -12.30 13.61
C ASN A 313 -13.97 -12.66 13.53
N VAL A 314 -13.18 -11.83 12.87
CA VAL A 314 -11.71 -11.95 12.89
C VAL A 314 -11.23 -11.60 14.29
N LEU A 315 -10.81 -12.60 15.05
CA LEU A 315 -10.29 -12.48 16.41
C LEU A 315 -8.92 -11.82 16.42
N ALA A 316 -8.03 -12.33 15.58
CA ALA A 316 -6.68 -11.83 15.41
C ALA A 316 -6.22 -12.01 13.96
N SER A 317 -5.31 -11.15 13.55
CA SER A 317 -4.63 -11.22 12.26
C SER A 317 -3.12 -11.22 12.47
N ILE A 318 -2.42 -11.98 11.64
CA ILE A 318 -0.98 -12.17 11.70
C ILE A 318 -0.42 -11.99 10.29
N ARG A 319 0.65 -11.21 10.15
CA ARG A 319 1.39 -11.05 8.89
C ARG A 319 2.80 -11.62 9.04
N LEU A 320 3.18 -12.49 8.11
CA LEU A 320 4.42 -13.27 8.19
C LEU A 320 5.19 -13.23 6.88
N THR A 321 6.51 -13.13 7.00
CA THR A 321 7.47 -13.22 5.89
C THR A 321 8.54 -14.27 6.21
N GLY A 322 8.75 -15.23 5.32
CA GLY A 322 9.83 -16.21 5.44
C GLY A 322 11.14 -15.70 4.85
N LEU A 323 12.11 -15.35 5.69
CA LEU A 323 13.40 -14.83 5.25
C LEU A 323 14.35 -15.96 4.77
N PRO A 324 15.32 -15.64 3.88
CA PRO A 324 16.16 -16.65 3.24
C PRO A 324 17.20 -17.28 4.20
N ASP A 325 17.42 -16.67 5.36
CA ASP A 325 18.29 -17.17 6.43
C ASP A 325 17.60 -18.22 7.32
N GLY A 326 16.35 -18.58 7.02
CA GLY A 326 15.56 -19.51 7.81
C GLY A 326 14.81 -18.85 8.98
N THR A 327 14.72 -17.52 9.01
CA THR A 327 13.93 -16.78 10.01
C THR A 327 12.48 -16.58 9.53
N LEU A 328 11.50 -16.89 10.37
CA LEU A 328 10.12 -16.44 10.20
C LEU A 328 9.97 -15.05 10.81
N PHE A 329 9.86 -14.04 9.95
CA PHE A 329 9.68 -12.66 10.36
C PHE A 329 8.19 -12.34 10.55
N VAL A 330 7.82 -11.97 11.77
CA VAL A 330 6.47 -11.59 12.17
C VAL A 330 6.33 -10.09 12.02
N GLU A 331 5.65 -9.69 10.95
CA GLU A 331 5.50 -8.29 10.59
C GLU A 331 4.38 -7.60 11.35
N GLU A 332 3.40 -8.35 11.83
CA GLU A 332 2.31 -7.84 12.65
C GLU A 332 1.58 -8.98 13.35
N VAL A 333 1.13 -8.69 14.57
CA VAL A 333 0.13 -9.46 15.32
C VAL A 333 -0.87 -8.45 15.89
N ALA A 334 -2.14 -8.51 15.46
CA ALA A 334 -3.14 -7.50 15.81
C ALA A 334 -4.54 -8.10 16.01
N SER A 335 -5.32 -7.49 16.91
CA SER A 335 -6.75 -7.77 17.08
C SER A 335 -7.54 -6.46 16.95
N ASP A 336 -8.40 -6.41 15.93
CA ASP A 336 -9.24 -5.22 15.69
C ASP A 336 -10.33 -5.09 16.77
N TRP A 337 -10.81 -6.21 17.33
CA TRP A 337 -11.69 -6.20 18.50
C TRP A 337 -11.01 -5.54 19.71
N ALA A 338 -9.76 -5.91 20.00
CA ALA A 338 -9.01 -5.33 21.11
C ALA A 338 -8.78 -3.82 20.91
N GLN A 339 -8.50 -3.41 19.68
CA GLN A 339 -8.37 -2.00 19.30
C GLN A 339 -9.68 -1.23 19.45
N ASP A 340 -10.80 -1.82 19.05
CA ASP A 340 -12.13 -1.22 19.19
C ASP A 340 -12.57 -1.12 20.65
N ILE A 341 -12.24 -2.11 21.51
CA ILE A 341 -12.45 -1.99 22.97
C ILE A 341 -11.62 -0.82 23.50
N ALA A 342 -10.32 -0.77 23.17
CA ALA A 342 -9.42 0.29 23.64
C ALA A 342 -9.87 1.69 23.18
N SER A 343 -10.51 1.76 22.01
CA SER A 343 -11.05 2.99 21.42
C SER A 343 -12.50 3.30 21.85
N ASN A 344 -13.08 2.53 22.79
CA ASN A 344 -14.48 2.64 23.23
C ASN A 344 -15.52 2.54 22.07
N ARG A 345 -15.17 1.85 20.99
CA ARG A 345 -16.06 1.59 19.84
C ARG A 345 -16.92 0.34 20.03
N THR A 346 -16.43 -0.62 20.82
CA THR A 346 -17.20 -1.78 21.28
C THR A 346 -17.07 -1.94 22.79
N ARG A 347 -17.99 -2.67 23.42
CA ARG A 347 -17.92 -2.95 24.85
C ARG A 347 -17.24 -4.29 25.11
N ARG A 348 -16.55 -4.40 26.24
CA ARG A 348 -15.79 -5.60 26.61
C ARG A 348 -16.71 -6.82 26.74
N GLU A 349 -17.90 -6.64 27.28
CA GLU A 349 -18.92 -7.68 27.45
C GLU A 349 -19.43 -8.27 26.13
N ASP A 350 -19.26 -7.56 25.02
CA ASP A 350 -19.69 -8.00 23.69
C ASP A 350 -18.60 -8.83 22.98
N VAL A 351 -17.44 -9.05 23.62
CA VAL A 351 -16.24 -9.66 23.03
C VAL A 351 -15.94 -11.07 23.58
N PRO A 352 -15.90 -12.11 22.74
CA PRO A 352 -15.89 -13.51 23.18
C PRO A 352 -14.54 -14.00 23.76
N PHE A 353 -13.43 -13.28 23.52
CA PHE A 353 -12.10 -13.71 23.96
C PHE A 353 -11.63 -13.07 25.28
N VAL A 354 -12.36 -12.11 25.85
CA VAL A 354 -11.93 -11.38 27.06
C VAL A 354 -12.30 -12.16 28.33
N ALA A 355 -11.78 -13.39 28.43
CA ALA A 355 -12.10 -14.39 29.44
C ALA A 355 -11.61 -14.04 30.85
N SER A 356 -10.37 -13.55 30.93
CA SER A 356 -9.72 -13.14 32.18
C SER A 356 -10.11 -11.71 32.59
N GLY A 357 -10.97 -11.06 31.79
CA GLY A 357 -11.28 -9.65 31.92
C GLY A 357 -10.18 -8.75 31.35
N ARG A 358 -9.24 -9.28 30.57
CA ARG A 358 -8.17 -8.47 29.96
C ARG A 358 -8.27 -8.42 28.43
N VAL A 359 -7.87 -7.28 27.88
CA VAL A 359 -8.00 -6.99 26.44
C VAL A 359 -6.94 -7.75 25.62
N ASP A 360 -5.90 -8.28 26.25
CA ASP A 360 -4.79 -9.01 25.64
C ASP A 360 -4.97 -10.54 25.62
N ASP A 361 -6.11 -11.07 26.04
CA ASP A 361 -6.39 -12.53 26.07
C ASP A 361 -6.32 -13.19 24.66
N TRP A 362 -6.44 -12.43 23.58
CA TRP A 362 -6.28 -12.95 22.21
C TRP A 362 -4.82 -13.22 21.82
N LEU A 363 -3.86 -12.59 22.50
CA LEU A 363 -2.45 -12.57 22.10
C LEU A 363 -1.78 -13.94 22.23
N PRO A 364 -1.95 -14.71 23.33
CA PRO A 364 -1.35 -16.05 23.45
C PRO A 364 -1.72 -16.96 22.28
N LEU A 365 -2.97 -16.93 21.83
CA LEU A 365 -3.46 -17.72 20.70
C LEU A 365 -2.77 -17.31 19.38
N ALA A 366 -2.66 -16.02 19.12
CA ALA A 366 -1.98 -15.51 17.93
C ALA A 366 -0.49 -15.90 17.93
N LEU A 367 0.17 -15.84 19.09
CA LEU A 367 1.57 -16.23 19.24
C LEU A 367 1.75 -17.76 19.10
N GLN A 368 0.84 -18.57 19.64
CA GLN A 368 0.83 -20.01 19.39
C GLN A 368 0.73 -20.32 17.90
N GLN A 369 -0.14 -19.61 17.17
CA GLN A 369 -0.23 -19.77 15.72
C GLN A 369 1.09 -19.40 15.03
N VAL A 370 1.74 -18.29 15.41
CA VAL A 370 3.07 -17.92 14.88
C VAL A 370 4.09 -19.05 15.08
N LEU A 371 4.11 -19.67 16.27
CA LEU A 371 5.02 -20.77 16.56
C LEU A 371 4.67 -22.03 15.76
N HIS A 372 3.39 -22.36 15.59
CA HIS A 372 2.95 -23.44 14.71
C HIS A 372 3.40 -23.22 13.27
N GLU A 373 3.28 -21.99 12.77
CA GLU A 373 3.75 -21.59 11.45
C GLU A 373 5.27 -21.69 11.30
N ALA A 374 6.01 -21.36 12.35
CA ALA A 374 7.47 -21.50 12.39
C ALA A 374 7.89 -22.97 12.30
N VAL A 375 7.28 -23.83 13.13
CA VAL A 375 7.56 -25.27 13.17
C VAL A 375 7.15 -25.96 11.88
N ALA A 376 5.92 -25.70 11.39
CA ALA A 376 5.41 -26.32 10.16
C ALA A 376 6.23 -25.92 8.93
N GLY A 377 6.70 -24.67 8.89
CA GLY A 377 7.57 -24.18 7.82
C GLY A 377 9.05 -24.55 7.95
N GLY A 378 9.46 -25.20 9.05
CA GLY A 378 10.86 -25.57 9.30
C GLY A 378 11.79 -24.38 9.54
N TYR A 379 11.26 -23.26 10.04
CA TYR A 379 12.04 -22.07 10.34
C TYR A 379 12.90 -22.28 11.60
N ALA A 380 14.15 -21.83 11.55
CA ALA A 380 15.11 -21.97 12.66
C ALA A 380 14.92 -20.88 13.73
N HIS A 381 14.42 -19.71 13.33
CA HIS A 381 14.24 -18.56 14.20
C HIS A 381 12.88 -17.90 13.94
N VAL A 382 12.36 -17.22 14.96
CA VAL A 382 11.22 -16.31 14.85
C VAL A 382 11.70 -14.93 15.28
N ALA A 383 11.47 -13.93 14.43
CA ALA A 383 11.82 -12.55 14.72
C ALA A 383 10.57 -11.67 14.59
N PHE A 384 10.35 -10.76 15.51
CA PHE A 384 9.24 -9.82 15.45
C PHE A 384 9.72 -8.47 14.92
N ILE A 385 8.85 -7.79 14.20
CA ILE A 385 9.01 -6.37 13.90
C ILE A 385 9.29 -5.59 15.19
N ASN A 386 10.26 -4.67 15.15
CA ASN A 386 10.55 -3.80 16.29
C ASN A 386 9.76 -2.48 16.21
N GLY A 387 9.79 -1.70 17.29
CA GLY A 387 9.05 -0.45 17.38
C GLY A 387 9.46 0.58 16.33
N THR A 388 10.76 0.69 16.05
CA THR A 388 11.28 1.62 15.02
C THR A 388 10.77 1.26 13.63
N GLN A 389 10.83 -0.01 13.26
CA GLN A 389 10.29 -0.53 12.00
C GLN A 389 8.76 -0.31 11.92
N ALA A 390 8.02 -0.60 12.99
CA ALA A 390 6.59 -0.35 13.00
C ALA A 390 6.25 1.15 12.83
N MET A 391 7.03 2.04 13.44
CA MET A 391 6.87 3.49 13.29
C MET A 391 7.22 3.99 11.88
N GLU A 392 8.32 3.52 11.28
CA GLU A 392 8.70 3.85 9.90
C GLU A 392 7.63 3.42 8.89
N ARG A 393 6.95 2.30 9.15
CA ARG A 393 5.84 1.81 8.32
C ARG A 393 4.58 2.67 8.43
N TYR A 394 4.28 3.22 9.60
CA TYR A 394 2.99 3.87 9.88
C TYR A 394 3.04 5.40 10.07
N GLU A 395 4.23 6.02 10.10
CA GLU A 395 4.41 7.43 10.50
C GLU A 395 3.77 7.75 11.87
N VAL A 396 3.69 6.75 12.78
CA VAL A 396 3.00 6.87 14.09
C VAL A 396 4.00 7.12 15.22
N SER A 397 3.69 8.03 16.16
CA SER A 397 4.57 8.47 17.25
C SER A 397 4.69 7.52 18.47
N ASP A 398 5.94 7.27 18.89
CA ASP A 398 6.52 6.97 20.22
C ASP A 398 5.73 6.17 21.28
N THR A 399 5.95 4.84 21.40
CA THR A 399 5.61 4.14 22.68
C THR A 399 6.45 2.88 23.07
N PHE A 400 7.13 2.13 22.19
CA PHE A 400 7.96 0.96 22.59
C PHE A 400 9.17 0.71 21.65
N ASN A 401 10.16 -0.10 22.09
CA ASN A 401 11.42 -0.34 21.36
C ASN A 401 11.53 -1.76 20.75
N PHE A 402 11.50 -2.82 21.55
CA PHE A 402 11.54 -4.21 21.06
C PHE A 402 10.88 -5.21 22.03
N VAL A 403 10.57 -6.41 21.52
CA VAL A 403 9.98 -7.53 22.27
C VAL A 403 10.86 -8.76 22.11
N MET A 404 11.03 -9.53 23.18
CA MET A 404 11.85 -10.74 23.25
C MET A 404 11.05 -11.91 23.82
N LEU A 405 11.08 -13.05 23.11
CA LEU A 405 10.50 -14.31 23.56
C LEU A 405 11.63 -15.30 23.86
N THR A 406 11.69 -15.81 25.08
CA THR A 406 12.75 -16.73 25.53
C THR A 406 12.13 -18.10 25.82
N TYR A 407 12.69 -19.17 25.26
CA TYR A 407 12.25 -20.55 25.57
C TYR A 407 13.16 -21.17 26.63
N ASP A 408 12.57 -21.62 27.73
CA ASP A 408 13.27 -22.39 28.74
C ASP A 408 13.09 -23.89 28.47
N CYS A 409 14.16 -24.50 27.95
CA CYS A 409 14.23 -25.92 27.65
C CYS A 409 14.10 -26.84 28.88
N ALA A 410 14.29 -26.33 30.10
CA ALA A 410 14.11 -27.11 31.33
C ALA A 410 12.65 -27.17 31.80
N THR A 411 11.88 -26.11 31.52
CA THR A 411 10.47 -26.01 31.92
C THR A 411 9.50 -26.25 30.75
N GLU A 412 10.00 -26.34 29.52
CA GLU A 412 9.21 -26.35 28.27
C GLU A 412 8.28 -25.12 28.16
N GLN A 413 8.69 -23.97 28.74
CA GLN A 413 7.88 -22.74 28.77
C GLN A 413 8.49 -21.60 27.96
N TYR A 414 7.64 -20.71 27.45
CA TYR A 414 8.04 -19.46 26.82
C TYR A 414 7.85 -18.28 27.78
N THR A 415 8.84 -17.41 27.88
CA THR A 415 8.79 -16.17 28.67
C THR A 415 8.81 -14.96 27.74
N PHE A 416 7.92 -14.00 28.00
CA PHE A 416 7.74 -12.81 27.19
C PHE A 416 8.30 -11.57 27.89
N HIS A 417 9.12 -10.78 27.20
CA HIS A 417 9.69 -9.53 27.70
C HIS A 417 9.50 -8.39 26.70
N ALA A 418 8.90 -7.28 27.14
CA ALA A 418 8.80 -6.04 26.36
C ALA A 418 9.70 -4.95 26.95
N HIS A 419 10.48 -4.26 26.11
CA HIS A 419 11.46 -3.27 26.54
C HIS A 419 11.21 -1.87 25.94
N ASP A 420 11.39 -0.84 26.77
CA ASP A 420 11.38 0.56 26.34
C ASP A 420 12.73 1.02 25.73
N ARG A 421 12.81 2.29 25.30
CA ARG A 421 14.06 2.87 24.74
C ARG A 421 15.21 2.98 25.73
N SER A 422 14.94 2.90 27.04
CA SER A 422 15.96 2.89 28.10
C SER A 422 16.46 1.48 28.43
N GLY A 423 15.91 0.46 27.79
CA GLY A 423 16.22 -0.95 28.05
C GLY A 423 15.50 -1.50 29.28
N HIS A 424 14.65 -0.71 29.94
CA HIS A 424 13.85 -1.21 31.06
C HIS A 424 12.77 -2.17 30.55
N SER A 425 12.63 -3.28 31.26
CA SER A 425 11.49 -4.17 31.09
C SER A 425 10.24 -3.41 31.50
N ILE A 426 9.34 -3.17 30.54
CA ILE A 426 8.02 -2.64 30.84
C ILE A 426 7.26 -3.82 31.44
N ILE A 427 7.12 -3.85 32.77
CA ILE A 427 6.23 -4.80 33.41
C ILE A 427 4.82 -4.39 32.99
N MET A 428 4.27 -5.06 31.98
CA MET A 428 2.84 -4.97 31.69
C MET A 428 2.11 -5.54 32.91
N PRO A 429 1.28 -4.75 33.61
CA PRO A 429 0.56 -5.25 34.78
C PRO A 429 -0.28 -6.47 34.39
N GLY A 430 0.07 -7.63 34.92
CA GLY A 430 -0.59 -8.91 34.65
C GLY A 430 0.17 -9.88 33.71
N ALA A 431 1.25 -9.49 33.05
CA ALA A 431 2.05 -10.41 32.24
C ALA A 431 3.07 -11.19 33.11
N GLU A 432 2.59 -11.95 34.09
CA GLU A 432 3.45 -12.87 34.85
C GLU A 432 3.41 -14.24 34.17
N THR A 433 4.47 -14.55 33.41
CA THR A 433 4.86 -15.89 32.91
C THR A 433 3.73 -16.74 32.31
N TYR A 434 3.55 -16.68 30.99
CA TYR A 434 2.62 -17.57 30.29
C TYR A 434 3.21 -18.99 30.18
N SER A 435 2.63 -19.92 30.93
CA SER A 435 2.90 -21.35 30.76
C SER A 435 2.12 -21.85 29.54
N LEU A 436 2.76 -21.93 28.38
CA LEU A 436 2.17 -22.60 27.21
C LEU A 436 2.66 -24.06 27.21
N PRO A 437 1.86 -25.04 27.67
CA PRO A 437 2.24 -26.44 27.53
C PRO A 437 2.28 -26.78 26.04
N LEU A 438 3.45 -27.19 25.55
CA LEU A 438 3.57 -27.84 24.25
C LEU A 438 2.95 -29.23 24.36
N GLU A 439 1.77 -29.44 23.76
CA GLU A 439 1.32 -30.80 23.48
C GLU A 439 2.31 -31.42 22.48
N LYS A 440 3.08 -32.40 22.94
CA LYS A 440 3.87 -33.27 22.07
C LYS A 440 2.89 -33.97 21.14
N GLY A 441 2.97 -33.64 19.86
CA GLY A 441 2.23 -34.30 18.78
C GLY A 441 2.53 -35.79 18.69
#